data_AF-A0A4Y2IVG2-F1
#
_entry.id   AF-A0A4Y2IVG2-F1
#
_cell.length_a   1.000
_cell.length_b   1.000
_cell.length_c   1.000
_cell.angle_alpha   90.00
_cell.angle_beta   90.00
_cell.angle_gamma   90.00
#
_symmetry.space_group_name_H-M   'P 1'
#
loop_
_entity.id
_entity.type
_entity.pdbx_description
1 polymer ?
#
loop_
_entity_poly.entity_id
_entity_poly.type
_entity_poly.pdbx_seq_one_letter_code
_entity_poly.pdbx_strand_id
1 'polypeptide(L)' 'MLNDFLLHFRTYSLRRIKDAFQENKGQTDYEKIDDLITYAKANLDIIKRQVVIGELYRGPETVIENHLKSTKTAKQ' A
#
# COMPACT_ATOMS: atom_id res chain seq x y z
N MET A 1 12.65 12.43 -4.79
CA MET A 1 12.80 11.28 -5.71
C MET A 1 12.48 9.95 -5.05
N LEU A 2 13.28 9.43 -4.09
CA LEU A 2 13.00 8.12 -3.49
C LEU A 2 11.80 8.13 -2.51
N ASN A 3 11.68 9.18 -1.70
CA ASN A 3 10.55 9.35 -0.78
C ASN A 3 9.21 9.49 -1.52
N ASP A 4 9.20 10.19 -2.66
CA ASP A 4 8.02 10.30 -3.51
C ASP A 4 7.59 8.93 -4.03
N PHE A 5 8.52 8.11 -4.53
CA PHE A 5 8.21 6.75 -5.00
C PHE A 5 7.55 5.91 -3.91
N LEU A 6 8.04 5.95 -2.67
CA LEU A 6 7.47 5.19 -1.55
C LEU A 6 6.08 5.67 -1.14
N LEU A 7 5.83 6.99 -1.16
CA LEU A 7 4.51 7.56 -0.89
C LEU A 7 3.49 7.19 -1.98
N HIS A 8 3.89 7.28 -3.26
CA HIS A 8 3.06 6.85 -4.38
C HIS A 8 2.81 5.35 -4.35
N PHE A 9 3.83 4.54 -4.07
CA PHE A 9 3.70 3.10 -3.95
C PHE A 9 2.75 2.71 -2.82
N ARG A 10 2.85 3.33 -1.64
CA ARG A 10 1.94 3.09 -0.50
C ARG A 10 0.49 3.45 -0.82
N THR A 11 0.26 4.64 -1.36
CA THR A 11 -1.09 5.13 -1.68
C THR A 11 -1.74 4.35 -2.81
N TYR A 12 -0.98 4.03 -3.86
CA TYR A 12 -1.45 3.20 -4.97
C TYR A 12 -1.74 1.76 -4.53
N SER A 13 -0.83 1.13 -3.78
CA SER A 13 -1.00 -0.25 -3.33
C SER A 13 -2.25 -0.40 -2.46
N LEU A 14 -2.48 0.54 -1.52
CA LEU A 14 -3.68 0.53 -0.69
C LEU A 14 -4.96 0.68 -1.52
N ARG A 15 -4.98 1.60 -2.49
CA ARG A 15 -6.13 1.77 -3.39
C ARG A 15 -6.39 0.49 -4.20
N ARG A 16 -5.35 -0.03 -4.85
CA ARG A 16 -5.48 -1.21 -5.73
C ARG A 16 -5.92 -2.46 -4.98
N ILE A 17 -5.43 -2.66 -3.75
CA ILE A 17 -5.89 -3.73 -2.88
C ILE A 17 -7.39 -3.58 -2.61
N LYS A 18 -7.81 -2.40 -2.13
CA LYS A 18 -9.22 -2.15 -1.80
C LYS A 18 -10.14 -2.41 -3.00
N ASP A 19 -9.75 -1.91 -4.17
CA ASP A 19 -10.51 -2.09 -5.41
C ASP A 19 -10.59 -3.58 -5.78
N ALA A 20 -9.47 -4.30 -5.74
CA ALA A 20 -9.45 -5.74 -6.06
C ALA A 20 -10.31 -6.58 -5.10
N PHE A 21 -10.33 -6.27 -3.80
CA PHE A 21 -11.20 -6.95 -2.84
C PHE A 21 -12.68 -6.62 -3.06
N GLN A 22 -12.99 -5.39 -3.47
CA GLN A 22 -14.35 -4.97 -3.78
C GLN A 22 -14.86 -5.60 -5.08
N GLU A 23 -14.03 -5.65 -6.12
CA GLU A 23 -14.30 -6.31 -7.41
C GLU A 23 -14.64 -7.80 -7.22
N ASN A 24 -13.97 -8.48 -6.30
CA ASN A 24 -14.14 -9.93 -6.06
C ASN A 24 -15.13 -10.28 -4.92
N LYS A 25 -15.82 -9.28 -4.34
CA LYS A 25 -16.72 -9.48 -3.18
C LYS A 25 -17.85 -10.48 -3.43
N GLY A 26 -18.32 -10.58 -4.67
CA GLY A 26 -19.41 -11.47 -5.07
C GLY A 26 -18.97 -12.86 -5.53
N GLN A 27 -17.67 -13.19 -5.45
CA GLN A 27 -17.18 -14.48 -5.89
C GLN A 27 -17.66 -15.59 -4.96
N THR A 28 -18.24 -16.64 -5.53
CA THR A 28 -18.78 -17.80 -4.79
C THR A 28 -18.05 -19.11 -5.12
N ASP A 29 -17.20 -19.08 -6.14
CA ASP A 29 -16.37 -20.20 -6.56
C ASP A 29 -15.16 -20.36 -5.62
N TYR A 30 -15.16 -21.43 -4.82
CA TYR A 30 -14.15 -21.70 -3.81
C TYR A 30 -12.73 -21.83 -4.38
N GLU A 31 -12.57 -22.40 -5.56
CA GLU A 31 -11.26 -22.60 -6.19
C GLU A 31 -10.67 -21.23 -6.59
N LYS A 32 -11.49 -20.38 -7.21
CA LYS A 32 -11.09 -19.01 -7.56
C LYS A 32 -10.83 -18.14 -6.33
N ILE A 33 -11.56 -18.34 -5.23
CA ILE A 33 -11.31 -17.64 -3.98
C ILE A 33 -9.93 -18.01 -3.43
N ASP A 34 -9.55 -19.29 -3.45
CA ASP A 34 -8.25 -19.74 -2.96
C ASP A 34 -7.10 -19.18 -3.81
N ASP A 35 -7.26 -19.15 -5.13
CA ASP A 35 -6.32 -18.51 -6.05
C ASP A 35 -6.14 -17.01 -5.74
N LEU A 36 -7.26 -16.29 -5.53
CA LEU A 36 -7.25 -14.87 -5.19
C LEU A 36 -6.60 -14.61 -3.83
N ILE A 37 -6.82 -15.49 -2.85
CA ILE A 37 -6.18 -15.41 -1.53
C ILE A 37 -4.68 -15.66 -1.65
N THR A 38 -4.26 -16.65 -2.44
CA THR A 38 -2.84 -16.95 -2.70
C THR A 38 -2.15 -15.77 -3.38
N TYR A 39 -2.81 -15.17 -4.37
CA TYR A 39 -2.37 -13.94 -5.01
C TYR A 39 -2.26 -12.77 -4.02
N ALA A 40 -3.26 -12.60 -3.13
CA ALA A 40 -3.24 -11.56 -2.11
C ALA A 40 -2.06 -11.73 -1.13
N LYS A 41 -1.77 -12.96 -0.70
CA LYS A 41 -0.62 -13.28 0.18
C LYS A 41 0.71 -12.94 -0.50
N ALA A 42 0.88 -13.29 -1.77
CA ALA A 42 2.09 -12.96 -2.53
C ALA A 42 2.30 -11.43 -2.64
N ASN A 43 1.24 -10.68 -2.93
CA ASN A 43 1.29 -9.21 -2.98
C ASN A 43 1.61 -8.59 -1.63
N LEU A 44 1.05 -9.13 -0.55
CA LEU A 44 1.32 -8.67 0.81
C LEU A 44 2.82 -8.77 1.14
N ASP A 45 3.48 -9.87 0.76
CA ASP A 45 4.90 -10.05 1.02
C ASP A 45 5.78 -9.10 0.19
N ILE A 46 5.38 -8.80 -1.04
CA ILE A 46 6.04 -7.77 -1.85
C ILE A 46 5.95 -6.40 -1.15
N ILE A 47 4.76 -6.02 -0.68
CA ILE A 47 4.55 -4.75 0.00
C ILE A 47 5.37 -4.66 1.28
N LYS A 48 5.42 -5.74 2.09
CA LYS A 48 6.27 -5.79 3.29
C LYS A 48 7.74 -5.53 2.95
N ARG A 49 8.28 -6.19 1.92
CA ARG A 49 9.67 -5.98 1.49
C ARG A 49 9.91 -4.54 1.02
N GLN A 50 8.98 -3.97 0.25
CA GLN A 50 9.07 -2.58 -0.21
C GLN A 50 9.04 -1.58 0.95
N VAL A 51 8.26 -1.84 2.00
CA VAL A 51 8.28 -1.00 3.22
C VAL A 51 9.63 -1.06 3.91
N VAL A 52 10.20 -2.26 4.10
CA VAL A 52 11.51 -2.42 4.73
C VAL A 52 12.62 -1.75 3.92
N ILE A 53 12.63 -1.93 2.59
CA ILE A 53 13.60 -1.25 1.71
C ILE A 53 13.44 0.27 1.82
N GLY A 54 12.21 0.77 1.83
CA GLY A 54 11.95 2.20 1.99
C GLY A 54 12.38 2.77 3.34
N GLU A 55 12.37 1.97 4.40
CA GLU A 55 12.89 2.35 5.71
C GLU A 55 14.42 2.36 5.75
N LEU A 56 15.07 1.36 5.15
CA LEU A 56 16.53 1.27 5.10
C LEU A 56 17.18 2.40 4.29
N TYR A 57 16.53 2.83 3.21
CA TYR A 57 17.02 3.90 2.35
C TYR A 57 16.25 5.22 2.54
N ARG A 58 15.67 5.42 3.73
CA ARG A 58 14.92 6.64 4.05
C ARG A 58 15.88 7.84 4.00
N GLY A 59 15.67 8.73 3.03
CA GLY A 59 16.36 10.02 2.94
C GLY A 59 15.85 11.03 3.97
N PRO A 60 16.44 12.23 4.06
CA PRO A 60 15.92 13.30 4.91
C PRO A 60 14.44 13.58 4.60
N GLU A 61 13.64 13.88 5.64
CA GLU A 61 12.20 14.11 5.49
C GLU A 61 11.94 15.17 4.42
N THR A 62 11.08 14.82 3.48
CA THR A 62 10.73 15.69 2.36
C THR A 62 9.68 16.70 2.81
N VAL A 63 9.72 17.93 2.27
CA VAL A 63 8.78 19.02 2.61
C VAL A 63 7.30 18.57 2.49
N ILE A 64 7.00 17.67 1.55
CA ILE A 64 5.67 17.08 1.33
C ILE A 64 5.20 16.24 2.52
N GLU A 65 6.09 15.48 3.18
CA GLU A 65 5.75 14.69 4.35
C GLU A 65 5.38 15.58 5.55
N ASN A 66 6.04 16.73 5.69
CA ASN A 66 5.73 17.71 6.72
C ASN A 66 4.36 18.38 6.51
N HIS A 67 4.00 18.71 5.27
CA HIS A 67 2.66 19.22 4.95
C HIS A 67 1.55 18.19 5.17
N LEU A 68 1.82 16.89 4.92
CA LEU A 68 0.86 15.81 5.19
C LEU A 68 0.70 15.51 6.69
N LYS A 69 1.76 15.68 7.49
CA LYS A 69 1.67 15.57 8.96
C LYS A 69 0.86 16.72 9.55
N SER A 70 1.12 17.98 9.14
CA SER A 70 0.43 19.15 9.70
C SER A 70 -1.08 19.16 9.41
N THR A 71 -1.50 18.67 8.24
CA THR A 71 -2.92 18.55 7.89
C THR A 71 -3.65 17.42 8.62
N LYS A 72 -2.95 16.39 9.10
CA LYS A 72 -3.55 15.33 9.94
C LYS A 72 -3.71 15.79 11.40
N THR A 73 -2.76 16.55 11.93
CA THR A 73 -2.84 17.09 13.29
C THR A 73 -3.88 18.21 13.42
N ALA A 74 -4.13 18.97 12.35
CA ALA A 74 -5.18 20.01 12.33
C ALA A 74 -6.62 19.47 12.17
N LYS A 75 -6.79 18.15 12.05
CA LYS A 75 -8.09 17.47 11.88
C LYS A 75 -8.44 16.51 13.04
N GLN A 76 -7.72 16.59 14.16
CA GLN A 76 -8.11 15.97 15.44
C GLN A 76 -8.71 17.02 16.36
#